data_AF-A0A923S5P2-F1
#
_entry.id   AF-A0A923S5P2-F1
#
_cell.length_a   1.000
_cell.length_b   1.000
_cell.length_c   1.000
_cell.angle_alpha   90.00
_cell.angle_beta   90.00
_cell.angle_gamma   90.00
#
_symmetry.space_group_name_H-M   'P 1'
#
loop_
_entity.id
_entity.type
_entity.pdbx_description
1 polymer ?
#
loop_
_entity_poly.entity_id
_entity_poly.type
_entity_poly.pdbx_seq_one_letter_code
_entity_poly.pdbx_strand_id
1 'polypeptide(L)'
;MNGKLKDWSFSRTGESVLTITTRESCKKLWDALGDQEITFSIKRRVIPRSLNANSYAWSLIEKLAVAVKSDKDSVYEEMLRRYGTGETYTDEAGNECKVLFSLREGVPPALVARHYAETGVGYVEGKKFIHYRAIKGTSEYSTKEMSVFLDGIISECQEVGIETDTPEQIARYKEEWGR
;
A
#
# COMPACT_ATOMS: atom_id res chain seq x y z
N MET A 1 7.99 -19.23 -16.91
CA MET A 1 9.45 -19.00 -16.92
C MET A 1 9.72 -17.54 -17.27
N ASN A 2 10.59 -16.88 -16.51
CA ASN A 2 10.91 -15.47 -16.73
C ASN A 2 12.20 -15.31 -17.54
N GLY A 3 12.14 -14.57 -18.63
CA GLY A 3 13.29 -14.32 -19.48
C GLY A 3 13.30 -12.95 -20.14
N LYS A 4 14.43 -12.62 -20.75
CA LYS A 4 14.63 -11.45 -21.59
C LYS A 4 14.99 -11.90 -23.01
N LEU A 5 14.43 -11.20 -24.00
CA LEU A 5 14.87 -11.35 -25.39
C LEU A 5 16.31 -10.85 -25.47
N LYS A 6 17.21 -11.71 -25.93
CA LYS A 6 18.65 -11.41 -26.03
C LYS A 6 18.99 -10.93 -27.44
N ASP A 7 18.54 -11.67 -28.44
CA ASP A 7 18.91 -11.46 -29.83
C ASP A 7 17.82 -11.99 -30.75
N TRP A 8 17.68 -11.37 -31.92
CA TRP A 8 16.84 -11.85 -33.00
C TRP A 8 17.68 -11.89 -34.27
N SER A 9 17.71 -13.06 -34.91
CA SER A 9 18.44 -13.29 -36.15
C SER A 9 17.56 -13.99 -37.17
N PHE A 10 17.93 -13.83 -38.45
CA PHE A 10 17.25 -14.45 -39.56
C PHE A 10 18.19 -15.45 -40.23
N SER A 11 17.76 -16.70 -40.34
CA SER A 11 18.54 -17.75 -40.99
C SER A 11 18.47 -17.62 -42.51
N ARG A 12 19.48 -18.13 -43.22
CA ARG A 12 19.48 -18.18 -44.71
C ARG A 12 18.43 -19.12 -45.29
N THR A 13 17.81 -19.96 -44.46
CA THR A 13 16.71 -20.87 -44.80
C THR A 13 15.33 -20.23 -44.68
N GLY A 14 15.24 -18.96 -44.24
CA GLY A 14 14.00 -18.20 -44.14
C GLY A 14 13.35 -18.23 -42.75
N GLU A 15 13.97 -18.90 -41.78
CA GLU A 15 13.44 -19.06 -40.42
C GLU A 15 13.91 -17.91 -39.52
N SER A 16 12.98 -17.36 -38.73
CA SER A 16 13.28 -16.35 -37.72
C SER A 16 13.69 -17.01 -36.41
N VAL A 17 14.90 -16.71 -35.94
CA VAL A 17 15.46 -17.27 -34.70
C VAL A 17 15.43 -16.20 -33.61
N LEU A 18 14.70 -16.48 -32.53
CA LEU A 18 14.59 -15.60 -31.36
C LEU A 18 15.31 -16.24 -30.16
N THR A 19 16.35 -15.57 -29.65
CA THR A 19 17.10 -16.05 -28.49
C THR A 19 16.55 -15.45 -27.21
N ILE A 20 16.09 -16.29 -26.28
CA ILE A 20 15.57 -15.89 -24.97
C ILE A 20 16.55 -16.33 -23.88
N THR A 21 16.87 -15.45 -22.95
CA THR A 21 17.67 -15.77 -21.76
C THR A 21 16.80 -15.82 -20.52
N THR A 22 16.90 -16.89 -19.75
CA THR A 22 16.15 -17.09 -18.50
C THR A 22 17.14 -17.36 -17.36
N ARG A 23 16.75 -17.04 -16.12
CA ARG A 23 17.51 -17.44 -14.92
C ARG A 23 17.22 -18.88 -14.49
N GLU A 24 16.09 -19.41 -14.92
CA GLU A 24 15.64 -20.77 -14.64
C GLU A 24 16.25 -21.74 -15.66
N SER A 25 16.63 -22.94 -15.21
CA SER A 25 17.27 -23.94 -16.08
C SER A 25 16.29 -24.45 -17.16
N CYS A 26 16.60 -24.17 -18.42
CA CYS A 26 15.86 -24.69 -19.57
C CYS A 26 16.12 -26.19 -19.83
N LYS A 27 16.99 -26.84 -19.06
CA LYS A 27 17.41 -28.23 -19.29
C LYS A 27 16.23 -29.20 -19.18
N LYS A 28 15.28 -28.94 -18.26
CA LYS A 28 14.04 -29.74 -18.12
C LYS A 28 13.04 -29.51 -19.26
N LEU A 29 13.01 -28.29 -19.82
CA LEU A 29 12.17 -27.98 -20.99
C LEU A 29 12.70 -28.70 -22.23
N TRP A 30 14.03 -28.69 -22.42
CA TRP A 30 14.68 -29.38 -23.52
C TRP A 30 14.47 -30.89 -23.45
N ASP A 31 14.63 -31.48 -22.27
CA ASP A 31 14.43 -32.92 -22.05
C ASP A 31 12.98 -33.35 -22.29
N ALA A 32 12.00 -32.50 -21.93
CA ALA A 32 10.57 -32.81 -22.07
C ALA A 32 9.99 -32.52 -23.48
N LEU A 33 10.54 -31.56 -24.22
CA LEU A 33 10.00 -31.09 -25.50
C LEU A 33 10.84 -31.50 -26.71
N GLY A 34 12.14 -31.73 -26.53
CA GLY A 34 13.04 -32.27 -27.55
C GLY A 34 12.97 -31.54 -28.91
N ASP A 35 12.89 -32.35 -29.97
CA ASP A 35 12.85 -31.94 -31.38
C ASP A 35 11.41 -31.77 -31.92
N GLN A 36 10.41 -31.72 -31.04
CA GLN A 36 9.01 -31.61 -31.46
C GLN A 36 8.60 -30.17 -31.75
N GLU A 37 7.61 -30.00 -32.63
CA GLU A 37 6.99 -28.69 -32.85
C GLU A 37 6.30 -28.22 -31.55
N ILE A 38 6.80 -27.10 -31.01
CA ILE A 38 6.25 -26.50 -29.80
C ILE A 38 5.46 -25.24 -30.14
N THR A 39 4.29 -25.10 -29.52
CA THR A 39 3.55 -23.83 -29.51
C THR A 39 3.93 -23.05 -28.25
N PHE A 40 4.38 -21.81 -28.41
CA PHE A 40 4.72 -20.93 -27.28
C PHE A 40 4.06 -19.56 -27.42
N SER A 41 3.79 -18.91 -26.29
CA SER A 41 3.23 -17.56 -26.22
C SER A 41 4.15 -16.65 -25.42
N ILE A 42 4.69 -15.60 -26.05
CA ILE A 42 5.51 -14.59 -25.40
C ILE A 42 4.58 -13.43 -25.00
N LYS A 43 4.31 -13.31 -23.70
CA LYS A 43 3.57 -12.16 -23.16
C LYS A 43 4.56 -11.16 -22.58
N ARG A 44 4.30 -9.86 -22.80
CA ARG A 44 5.01 -8.80 -22.08
C ARG A 44 4.83 -9.08 -20.60
N ARG A 45 5.93 -9.18 -19.85
CA ARG A 45 5.85 -9.26 -18.40
C ARG A 45 5.23 -7.96 -17.91
N VAL A 46 3.93 -7.99 -17.60
CA VAL A 46 3.32 -7.02 -16.72
C VAL A 46 3.91 -7.35 -15.36
N ILE A 47 4.80 -6.50 -14.87
CA ILE A 47 5.11 -6.50 -13.46
C ILE A 47 3.75 -6.20 -12.83
N PRO A 48 3.08 -7.13 -12.12
CA PRO A 48 1.94 -6.72 -11.32
C PRO A 48 2.46 -5.55 -10.49
N ARG A 49 1.79 -4.39 -10.54
CA ARG A 49 2.23 -3.18 -9.81
C ARG A 49 2.78 -3.68 -8.48
N SER A 50 4.08 -3.47 -8.24
CA SER A 50 4.74 -3.97 -7.03
C SER A 50 3.80 -3.71 -5.87
N LEU A 51 3.64 -4.68 -4.95
CA LEU A 51 2.81 -4.55 -3.76
C LEU A 51 3.09 -3.17 -3.16
N ASN A 52 2.21 -2.21 -3.46
CA ASN A 52 2.51 -0.84 -3.13
C ASN A 52 2.33 -0.73 -1.62
N ALA A 53 2.99 0.20 -0.94
CA ALA A 53 2.86 0.33 0.51
C ALA A 53 1.38 0.31 0.96
N ASN A 54 0.46 0.86 0.15
CA ASN A 54 -0.98 0.78 0.39
C ASN A 54 -1.56 -0.64 0.24
N SER A 55 -1.23 -1.38 -0.82
CA SER A 55 -1.69 -2.77 -0.97
C SER A 55 -1.15 -3.67 0.15
N TYR A 56 0.08 -3.42 0.61
CA TYR A 56 0.65 -4.13 1.74
C TYR A 56 -0.04 -3.74 3.06
N ALA A 57 -0.28 -2.45 3.31
CA ALA A 57 -1.04 -1.98 4.45
C ALA A 57 -2.44 -2.60 4.51
N TRP A 58 -3.18 -2.64 3.39
CA TRP A 58 -4.48 -3.28 3.31
C TRP A 58 -4.43 -4.78 3.59
N SER A 59 -3.40 -5.48 3.10
CA SER A 59 -3.19 -6.91 3.40
C SER A 59 -2.96 -7.15 4.89
N LEU A 60 -2.18 -6.30 5.56
CA LEU A 60 -1.97 -6.37 7.00
C LEU A 60 -3.24 -6.06 7.79
N ILE A 61 -4.01 -5.03 7.38
CA ILE A 61 -5.29 -4.68 7.99
C ILE A 61 -6.27 -5.85 7.88
N GLU A 62 -6.32 -6.53 6.73
CA GLU A 62 -7.18 -7.70 6.55
C GLU A 62 -6.80 -8.84 7.50
N LYS A 63 -5.50 -9.10 7.68
CA LYS A 63 -5.00 -10.06 8.67
C LYS A 63 -5.37 -9.66 10.10
N LEU A 64 -5.19 -8.38 10.45
CA LEU A 64 -5.58 -7.84 11.76
C LEU A 64 -7.08 -7.95 12.01
N ALA A 65 -7.90 -7.66 11.01
CA ALA A 65 -9.35 -7.78 11.08
C ALA A 65 -9.79 -9.21 11.42
N VAL A 66 -9.17 -10.22 10.80
CA VAL A 66 -9.40 -11.63 11.12
C VAL A 66 -8.99 -11.96 12.57
N ALA A 67 -7.83 -11.46 13.01
CA ALA A 67 -7.32 -11.75 14.35
C ALA A 67 -8.14 -11.08 15.48
N VAL A 68 -8.57 -9.83 15.26
CA VAL A 68 -9.39 -9.04 16.18
C VAL A 68 -10.89 -9.39 16.07
N LYS A 69 -11.28 -10.18 15.06
CA LYS A 69 -12.67 -10.51 14.71
C LYS A 69 -13.53 -9.27 14.44
N SER A 70 -12.94 -8.28 13.77
CA SER A 70 -13.60 -7.06 13.33
C SER A 70 -13.64 -7.00 11.80
N ASP A 71 -14.40 -6.04 11.25
CA ASP A 71 -14.36 -5.75 9.82
C ASP A 71 -13.11 -4.92 9.46
N LYS A 72 -12.60 -5.12 8.24
CA LYS A 72 -11.43 -4.40 7.73
C LYS A 72 -11.60 -2.88 7.72
N ASP A 73 -12.81 -2.38 7.50
CA ASP A 73 -13.09 -0.94 7.45
C ASP A 73 -13.00 -0.34 8.86
N SER A 74 -13.53 -1.06 9.86
CA SER A 74 -13.41 -0.67 11.27
C SER A 74 -11.96 -0.67 11.76
N VAL A 75 -11.17 -1.70 11.39
CA VAL A 75 -9.73 -1.74 11.72
C VAL A 75 -8.98 -0.63 10.99
N TYR A 76 -9.28 -0.39 9.71
CA TYR A 76 -8.68 0.69 8.94
C TYR A 76 -8.95 2.07 9.57
N GLU A 77 -10.20 2.33 9.99
CA GLU A 77 -10.55 3.55 10.71
C GLU A 77 -9.79 3.68 12.04
N GLU A 78 -9.65 2.60 12.80
CA GLU A 78 -8.87 2.62 14.03
C GLU A 78 -7.38 2.90 13.78
N MET A 79 -6.80 2.26 12.77
CA MET A 79 -5.42 2.51 12.35
C MET A 79 -5.24 3.97 11.89
N LEU A 80 -6.20 4.53 11.15
CA LEU A 80 -6.19 5.96 10.79
C LEU A 80 -6.30 6.85 12.03
N ARG A 81 -7.14 6.51 13.01
CA ARG A 81 -7.25 7.30 14.24
C ARG A 81 -5.97 7.29 15.06
N ARG A 82 -5.24 6.17 15.11
CA ARG A 82 -3.99 6.04 15.88
C ARG A 82 -2.77 6.56 15.13
N TYR A 83 -2.53 6.04 13.93
CA TYR A 83 -1.32 6.25 13.14
C TYR A 83 -1.54 7.09 11.88
N GLY A 84 -2.79 7.43 11.57
CA GLY A 84 -3.11 8.26 10.43
C GLY A 84 -2.55 9.68 10.58
N THR A 85 -2.12 10.23 9.45
CA THR A 85 -1.65 11.60 9.37
C THR A 85 -2.81 12.57 9.25
N GLY A 86 -2.81 13.59 10.10
CA GLY A 86 -3.79 14.66 10.06
C GLY A 86 -3.74 15.39 8.73
N GLU A 87 -4.89 15.83 8.24
CA GLU A 87 -4.96 16.72 7.09
C GLU A 87 -4.27 18.05 7.43
N THR A 88 -3.38 18.51 6.56
CA THR A 88 -2.69 19.78 6.69
C THR A 88 -3.06 20.69 5.53
N TYR A 89 -3.19 21.97 5.81
CA TYR A 89 -3.33 23.01 4.80
C TYR A 89 -2.19 24.01 4.98
N THR A 90 -1.74 24.57 3.86
CA THR A 90 -0.73 25.62 3.88
C THR A 90 -1.44 26.96 4.08
N ASP A 91 -1.12 27.65 5.17
CA ASP A 91 -1.62 29.00 5.42
C ASP A 91 -0.95 30.02 4.47
N GLU A 92 -1.48 31.24 4.35
CA GLU A 92 -0.92 32.31 3.50
C GLU A 92 0.55 32.64 3.86
N ALA A 93 0.96 32.32 5.09
CA ALA A 93 2.33 32.45 5.57
C ALA A 93 3.28 31.26 5.23
N GLY A 94 2.81 30.25 4.49
CA GLY A 94 3.62 29.09 4.10
C GLY A 94 3.81 28.05 5.21
N ASN A 95 3.05 28.14 6.31
CA ASN A 95 3.09 27.18 7.41
C ASN A 95 2.11 26.04 7.17
N GLU A 96 2.54 24.80 7.42
CA GLU A 96 1.65 23.63 7.43
C GLU A 96 0.82 23.63 8.73
N CYS A 97 -0.44 24.03 8.61
CA CYS A 97 -1.41 24.03 9.70
C CYS A 97 -2.26 22.76 9.65
N LYS A 98 -2.45 22.10 10.79
CA LYS A 98 -3.34 20.93 10.89
C LYS A 98 -4.79 21.37 10.86
N VAL A 99 -5.62 20.68 10.07
CA VAL A 99 -7.07 20.90 10.02
C VAL A 99 -7.69 20.38 11.31
N LEU A 100 -8.02 21.31 12.20
CA LEU A 100 -8.73 21.05 13.45
C LEU A 100 -10.10 21.72 13.36
N PHE A 101 -11.15 20.96 13.63
CA PHE A 101 -12.51 21.48 13.66
C PHE A 101 -13.19 21.14 14.97
N SER A 102 -14.04 22.05 15.43
CA SER A 102 -14.76 21.91 16.69
C SER A 102 -16.23 21.81 16.40
N LEU A 103 -16.87 20.75 16.87
CA LEU A 103 -18.30 20.53 16.68
C LEU A 103 -19.01 20.52 18.02
N ARG A 104 -20.24 21.03 18.00
CA ARG A 104 -21.10 20.97 19.16
C ARG A 104 -21.51 19.53 19.42
N GLU A 105 -21.66 19.17 20.68
CA GLU A 105 -22.21 17.87 21.08
C GLU A 105 -23.53 17.59 20.35
N GLY A 106 -23.60 16.46 19.64
CA GLY A 106 -24.75 16.04 18.83
C GLY A 106 -24.61 16.27 17.31
N VAL A 107 -23.59 17.01 16.84
CA VAL A 107 -23.32 17.14 15.40
C VAL A 107 -22.41 16.01 14.93
N PRO A 108 -22.80 15.21 13.91
CA PRO A 108 -21.97 14.13 13.42
C PRO A 108 -20.73 14.68 12.67
N PRO A 109 -19.50 14.34 13.13
CA PRO A 109 -18.24 14.80 12.51
C PRO A 109 -18.03 14.32 11.08
N ALA A 110 -18.72 13.25 10.67
CA ALA A 110 -18.73 12.75 9.30
C ALA A 110 -19.26 13.77 8.27
N LEU A 111 -19.99 14.81 8.70
CA LEU A 111 -20.42 15.92 7.82
C LEU A 111 -19.28 16.85 7.42
N VAL A 112 -18.19 16.88 8.20
CA VAL A 112 -17.07 17.81 7.99
C VAL A 112 -15.87 17.10 7.37
N ALA A 113 -15.53 15.91 7.88
CA ALA A 113 -14.37 15.16 7.41
C ALA A 113 -14.72 13.68 7.24
N ARG A 114 -14.19 13.07 6.17
CA ARG A 114 -14.39 11.64 5.89
C ARG A 114 -13.71 10.74 6.92
N HIS A 115 -12.53 11.15 7.40
CA HIS A 115 -11.83 10.50 8.49
C HIS A 115 -11.49 11.55 9.55
N TYR A 116 -11.73 11.22 10.81
CA TYR A 116 -11.53 12.14 11.93
C TYR A 116 -11.09 11.37 13.17
N ALA A 117 -10.33 12.05 14.03
CA ALA A 117 -9.99 11.56 15.35
C ALA A 117 -10.33 12.62 16.38
N GLU A 118 -10.95 12.21 17.48
CA GLU A 118 -11.22 13.09 18.60
C GLU A 118 -9.91 13.47 19.27
N THR A 119 -9.64 14.78 19.38
CA THR A 119 -8.42 15.30 20.02
C THR A 119 -8.68 15.84 21.43
N GLY A 120 -9.94 16.08 21.78
CA GLY A 120 -10.32 16.55 23.11
C GLY A 120 -11.70 17.19 23.15
N VAL A 121 -12.11 17.59 24.35
CA VAL A 121 -13.39 18.27 24.59
C VAL A 121 -13.14 19.65 25.20
N GLY A 122 -13.77 20.66 24.63
CA GLY A 122 -13.75 22.04 25.10
C GLY A 122 -15.14 22.48 25.58
N TYR A 123 -15.16 23.44 26.50
CA TYR A 123 -16.40 24.06 26.95
C TYR A 123 -16.35 25.54 26.58
N VAL A 124 -17.28 25.98 25.74
CA VAL A 124 -17.43 27.40 25.38
C VAL A 124 -18.80 27.84 25.86
N GLU A 125 -18.84 28.81 26.77
CA GLU A 125 -20.09 29.34 27.36
C GLU A 125 -21.00 28.25 27.96
N GLY A 126 -20.41 27.25 28.63
CA GLY A 126 -21.14 26.14 29.25
C GLY A 126 -21.70 25.10 28.26
N LYS A 127 -21.43 25.25 26.95
CA LYS A 127 -21.78 24.26 25.93
C LYS A 127 -20.57 23.39 25.62
N LYS A 128 -20.78 22.08 25.57
CA LYS A 128 -19.73 21.11 25.24
C LYS A 128 -19.47 21.08 23.74
N PHE A 129 -18.21 21.27 23.38
CA PHE A 129 -17.67 21.14 22.04
C PHE A 129 -16.66 20.00 22.03
N ILE A 130 -16.72 19.19 20.99
CA ILE A 130 -15.76 18.11 20.76
C ILE A 130 -14.83 18.60 19.65
N HIS A 131 -13.53 18.59 19.94
CA HIS A 131 -12.49 18.92 19.00
C HIS A 131 -12.08 17.66 18.25
N TYR A 132 -12.10 17.75 16.92
CA TYR A 132 -11.68 16.69 16.04
C TYR A 132 -10.52 17.17 15.18
N ARG A 133 -9.57 16.28 14.92
CA ARG A 133 -8.58 16.43 13.86
C ARG A 133 -9.12 15.73 12.61
N ALA A 134 -9.11 16.42 11.47
CA ALA A 134 -9.34 15.76 10.20
C ALA A 134 -8.11 14.90 9.87
N ILE A 135 -8.35 13.70 9.36
CA ILE A 135 -7.31 12.77 8.92
C ILE A 135 -7.44 12.66 7.41
N LYS A 136 -6.33 12.86 6.70
CA LYS A 136 -6.35 12.69 5.24
C LYS A 136 -6.43 11.20 4.89
N GLY A 137 -6.94 10.87 3.69
CA GLY A 137 -6.97 9.48 3.24
C GLY A 137 -5.56 8.95 2.94
N THR A 138 -5.30 7.65 3.09
CA THR A 138 -3.98 7.05 2.76
C THR A 138 -3.57 7.26 1.30
N SER A 139 -4.54 7.54 0.41
CA SER A 139 -4.30 7.93 -0.98
C SER A 139 -3.56 9.26 -1.15
N GLU A 140 -3.59 10.14 -0.14
CA GLU A 140 -2.97 11.48 -0.15
C GLU A 140 -1.69 11.52 0.69
N TYR A 141 -1.18 10.35 1.12
CA TYR A 141 0.01 10.26 1.98
C TYR A 141 1.27 10.39 1.14
N SER A 142 2.19 11.22 1.63
CA SER A 142 3.58 11.24 1.18
C SER A 142 4.28 9.95 1.63
N THR A 143 5.40 9.62 0.99
CA THR A 143 6.19 8.42 1.31
C THR A 143 6.56 8.31 2.80
N LYS A 144 6.89 9.42 3.45
CA LYS A 144 7.19 9.44 4.88
C LYS A 144 5.97 9.12 5.74
N GLU A 145 4.83 9.72 5.43
CA GLU A 145 3.58 9.54 6.16
C GLU A 145 3.06 8.11 6.00
N MET A 146 3.17 7.56 4.78
CA MET A 146 2.82 6.17 4.50
C MET A 146 3.75 5.19 5.21
N SER A 147 5.05 5.51 5.32
CA SER A 147 5.99 4.69 6.10
C SER A 147 5.58 4.64 7.57
N VAL A 148 5.27 5.79 8.18
CA VAL A 148 4.86 5.84 9.60
C VAL A 148 3.56 5.07 9.83
N PHE A 149 2.58 5.25 8.93
CA PHE A 149 1.32 4.51 8.99
C PHE A 149 1.54 3.00 8.90
N LEU A 150 2.39 2.57 7.98
CA LEU A 150 2.72 1.15 7.80
C LEU A 150 3.48 0.57 9.00
N ASP A 151 4.44 1.30 9.57
CA ASP A 151 5.12 0.88 10.81
C ASP A 151 4.13 0.68 11.97
N GLY A 152 3.13 1.56 12.10
CA GLY A 152 2.07 1.42 13.10
C GLY A 152 1.28 0.11 12.94
N ILE A 153 0.85 -0.19 11.71
CA ILE A 153 0.13 -1.43 11.41
C ILE A 153 1.01 -2.67 11.64
N ILE A 154 2.30 -2.60 11.30
CA ILE A 154 3.26 -3.69 11.54
C ILE A 154 3.41 -3.94 13.05
N SER A 155 3.49 -2.89 13.86
CA SER A 155 3.57 -3.01 15.32
C SER A 155 2.34 -3.73 15.87
N GLU A 156 1.13 -3.32 15.46
CA GLU A 156 -0.11 -3.98 15.90
C GLU A 156 -0.17 -5.45 15.42
N CYS A 157 0.27 -5.72 14.18
CA CYS A 157 0.41 -7.09 13.68
C CYS A 157 1.34 -7.92 14.57
N GLN A 158 2.50 -7.39 14.96
CA GLN A 158 3.47 -8.07 15.80
C GLN A 158 2.94 -8.34 17.20
N GLU A 159 2.19 -7.41 17.79
CA GLU A 159 1.55 -7.60 19.10
C GLU A 159 0.51 -8.71 19.08
N VAL A 160 -0.22 -8.86 17.97
CA VAL A 160 -1.23 -9.91 17.79
C VAL A 160 -0.59 -11.24 17.31
N GLY A 161 0.71 -11.25 17.04
CA GLY A 161 1.45 -12.44 16.58
C GLY A 161 1.25 -12.77 15.09
N ILE A 162 0.89 -11.78 14.28
CA ILE A 162 0.72 -11.91 12.83
C ILE A 162 2.09 -11.79 12.16
N GLU A 163 2.46 -12.79 11.35
CA GLU A 163 3.67 -12.75 10.54
C GLU A 163 3.60 -11.62 9.49
N THR A 164 4.46 -10.62 9.70
CA THR A 164 4.74 -9.52 8.76
C THR A 164 5.92 -9.88 7.87
N ASP A 165 5.97 -9.34 6.64
CA ASP A 165 7.11 -9.52 5.73
C ASP A 165 8.42 -9.01 6.36
N THR A 166 9.55 -9.46 5.81
CA THR A 166 10.87 -9.06 6.33
C THR A 166 11.08 -7.55 6.21
N PRO A 167 11.86 -6.94 7.13
CA PRO A 167 12.17 -5.51 7.10
C PRO A 167 12.76 -5.05 5.75
N GLU A 168 13.49 -5.92 5.03
CA GLU A 168 13.99 -5.65 3.69
C GLU A 168 12.87 -5.49 2.64
N GLN A 169 11.84 -6.34 2.71
CA GLN A 169 10.66 -6.23 1.84
C GLN A 169 9.84 -4.99 2.18
N ILE A 170 9.68 -4.68 3.48
CA ILE A 170 9.01 -3.48 3.96
C ILE A 170 9.73 -2.21 3.49
N ALA A 171 11.06 -2.17 3.59
CA ALA A 171 11.87 -1.05 3.10
C ALA A 171 11.66 -0.85 1.60
N ARG A 172 11.67 -1.95 0.84
CA ARG A 172 11.41 -1.91 -0.60
C ARG A 172 10.01 -1.39 -0.93
N TYR A 173 8.97 -1.77 -0.17
CA TYR A 173 7.61 -1.25 -0.36
C TYR A 173 7.53 0.26 -0.08
N LYS A 174 8.28 0.75 0.90
CA LYS A 174 8.37 2.18 1.22
C LYS A 174 9.08 2.97 0.11
N GLU A 175 10.17 2.43 -0.43
CA GLU A 175 10.91 3.06 -1.53
C GLU A 175 10.12 3.12 -2.85
N GLU A 176 9.30 2.11 -3.14
CA GLU A 176 8.51 2.05 -4.38
C GLU A 176 7.26 2.98 -4.37
N TRP A 177 6.80 3.49 -3.20
CA TRP A 177 5.61 4.37 -3.10
C TRP A 177 5.82 5.77 -3.69
N GLY A 178 7.06 6.28 -3.73
CA GLY A 178 7.39 7.64 -4.17
C GLY A 178 7.96 7.75 -5.59
N ARG A 179 7.88 6.68 -6.38
CA ARG A 179 8.50 6.57 -7.71
C ARG A 179 7.46 6.51 -8.82
#